data_AF-A0A7W0ZIU4-F1
#
_entry.id   AF-A0A7W0ZIU4-F1
#
_cell.length_a   1.000
_cell.length_b   1.000
_cell.length_c   1.000
_cell.angle_alpha   90.00
_cell.angle_beta   90.00
_cell.angle_gamma   90.00
#
_symmetry.space_group_name_H-M   'P 1'
#
loop_
_entity.id
_entity.type
_entity.pdbx_description
1 polymer ?
#
loop_
_entity_poly.entity_id
_entity_poly.type
_entity_poly.pdbx_seq_one_letter_code
_entity_poly.pdbx_strand_id
1 'polypeptide(L)'
;MSSWSPAPPPRPHAGRTQLVLALLGALSIVPPYLGSAIGLVLDVPANVEVVDHVVPGVAIALAAAAAALLARRGVEEERSLMSQALTGWCFLGGLWQAATHFPLVLEGGQAQAPWAAVALHSTAGPLIAAFALWLTFRPAGRAADYA
;
A
#
# COMPACT_ATOMS: atom_id res chain seq x y z
N MET A 1 19.96 -22.81 39.81
CA MET A 1 18.70 -23.16 39.13
C MET A 1 18.29 -21.97 38.28
N SER A 2 18.46 -22.03 36.95
CA SER A 2 18.02 -20.93 36.07
C SER A 2 16.52 -21.03 35.87
N SER A 3 15.78 -19.98 36.25
CA SER A 3 14.35 -19.86 35.93
C SER A 3 14.19 -19.77 34.42
N TRP A 4 13.67 -20.84 33.80
CA TRP A 4 13.20 -20.78 32.42
C TRP A 4 11.90 -19.96 32.41
N SER A 5 11.97 -18.75 31.86
CA SER A 5 10.78 -17.97 31.53
C SER A 5 10.34 -18.32 30.10
N PRO A 6 9.10 -18.79 29.88
CA PRO A 6 8.62 -19.07 28.54
C PRO A 6 8.61 -17.79 27.70
N ALA A 7 8.94 -17.92 26.41
CA ALA A 7 8.87 -16.82 25.47
C ALA A 7 7.43 -16.27 25.41
N PRO A 8 7.23 -14.94 25.38
CA PRO A 8 5.90 -14.37 25.31
C PRO A 8 5.18 -14.82 24.03
N PRO A 9 3.85 -15.03 24.08
CA PRO A 9 3.10 -15.48 22.92
C PRO A 9 3.15 -14.43 21.79
N PRO A 10 3.13 -14.86 20.51
CA PRO A 10 3.12 -13.95 19.38
C PRO A 10 1.89 -13.02 19.44
N ARG A 11 2.10 -11.71 19.26
CA ARG A 11 1.01 -10.74 19.31
C ARG A 11 0.07 -10.95 18.10
N PRO A 12 -1.24 -11.18 18.31
CA PRO A 12 -2.21 -11.51 17.24
C PRO A 12 -2.50 -10.36 16.24
N HIS A 13 -1.83 -9.22 16.40
CA HIS A 13 -1.96 -8.04 15.56
C HIS A 13 -0.73 -7.72 14.69
N ALA A 14 0.40 -8.42 14.90
CA ALA A 14 1.62 -8.18 14.13
C ALA A 14 1.41 -8.52 12.65
N GLY A 15 1.58 -7.53 11.76
CA GLY A 15 1.47 -7.71 10.31
C GLY A 15 0.08 -7.45 9.71
N ARG A 16 -0.96 -7.14 10.51
CA ARG A 16 -2.30 -6.81 9.97
C ARG A 16 -2.26 -5.57 9.08
N THR A 17 -1.55 -4.54 9.50
CA THR A 17 -1.40 -3.29 8.74
C THR A 17 -0.64 -3.49 7.44
N GLN A 18 0.39 -4.32 7.45
CA GLN A 18 1.15 -4.68 6.26
C GLN A 18 0.30 -5.52 5.31
N LEU A 19 -0.55 -6.41 5.84
CA LEU A 19 -1.53 -7.13 5.01
C LEU A 19 -2.53 -6.18 4.33
N VAL A 20 -3.02 -5.15 5.04
CA VAL A 20 -3.88 -4.12 4.43
C VAL A 20 -3.15 -3.41 3.30
N LEU A 21 -1.88 -3.02 3.51
CA LEU A 21 -1.08 -2.38 2.47
C LEU A 21 -0.85 -3.30 1.26
N ALA A 22 -0.65 -4.61 1.50
CA ALA A 22 -0.53 -5.59 0.43
C ALA A 22 -1.82 -5.72 -0.39
N LEU A 23 -2.97 -5.74 0.28
CA LEU A 23 -4.28 -5.76 -0.38
C LEU A 23 -4.54 -4.48 -1.17
N LEU A 24 -4.13 -3.31 -0.65
CA LEU A 24 -4.21 -2.05 -1.39
C LEU A 24 -3.34 -2.08 -2.65
N GLY A 25 -2.11 -2.61 -2.56
CA GLY A 25 -1.24 -2.80 -3.73
C GLY A 25 -1.84 -3.73 -4.79
N ALA A 26 -2.45 -4.84 -4.37
CA ALA A 26 -3.15 -5.72 -5.30
C ALA A 26 -4.39 -5.05 -5.92
N LEU A 27 -5.14 -4.29 -5.11
CA LEU A 27 -6.32 -3.56 -5.57
C LEU A 27 -5.96 -2.42 -6.51
N SER A 28 -4.78 -1.81 -6.40
CA SER A 28 -4.36 -0.73 -7.30
C SER A 28 -4.09 -1.16 -8.74
N ILE A 29 -4.05 -2.48 -9.00
CA ILE A 29 -3.97 -3.07 -10.33
C ILE A 29 -5.33 -3.04 -11.04
N VAL A 30 -6.42 -3.02 -10.28
CA VAL A 30 -7.78 -3.23 -10.77
C VAL A 30 -8.39 -2.07 -11.57
N PRO A 31 -8.17 -0.78 -11.25
CA PRO A 31 -8.93 0.33 -11.85
C PRO A 31 -8.99 0.33 -13.39
N PRO A 32 -7.91 0.06 -14.14
CA PRO A 32 -7.95 0.03 -15.61
C PRO A 32 -8.92 -1.01 -16.16
N TYR A 33 -8.99 -2.17 -15.52
CA TYR A 33 -9.82 -3.29 -15.97
C TYR A 33 -11.26 -3.17 -15.50
N LEU A 34 -11.47 -2.71 -14.26
CA LEU A 34 -12.80 -2.53 -13.70
C LEU A 34 -13.54 -1.38 -14.37
N GLY A 35 -12.87 -0.25 -14.61
CA GLY A 35 -13.46 0.92 -15.28
C GLY A 35 -14.05 0.54 -16.64
N SER A 36 -13.27 -0.18 -17.45
CA SER A 36 -13.73 -0.71 -18.75
C SER A 36 -14.97 -1.59 -18.61
N ALA A 37 -14.99 -2.51 -17.63
CA ALA A 37 -16.10 -3.42 -17.41
C ALA A 37 -17.42 -2.73 -16.99
N ILE A 38 -17.35 -1.55 -16.37
CA ILE A 38 -18.53 -0.80 -15.89
C ILE A 38 -18.84 0.45 -16.72
N GLY A 39 -18.20 0.61 -17.89
CA GLY A 39 -18.45 1.73 -18.81
C GLY A 39 -17.76 3.05 -18.42
N LEU A 40 -16.83 3.02 -17.46
CA LEU A 40 -15.95 4.13 -17.10
C LEU A 40 -14.61 4.00 -17.84
N VAL A 41 -14.63 4.27 -19.14
CA VAL A 41 -13.49 4.08 -20.04
C VAL A 41 -12.62 5.34 -20.06
N LEU A 42 -11.31 5.16 -19.94
CA LEU A 42 -10.28 6.14 -20.25
C LEU A 42 -9.49 5.66 -21.46
N ASP A 43 -9.08 6.58 -22.33
CA ASP A 43 -8.27 6.26 -23.52
C ASP A 43 -6.78 6.25 -23.15
N VAL A 44 -6.35 5.18 -22.47
CA VAL A 44 -4.96 5.00 -22.03
C VAL A 44 -4.38 3.76 -22.71
N PRO A 45 -3.19 3.86 -23.34
CA PRO A 45 -2.53 2.71 -23.94
C PRO A 45 -2.26 1.61 -22.91
N ALA A 46 -2.53 0.35 -23.26
CA ALA A 46 -2.40 -0.78 -22.33
C ALA A 46 -0.98 -0.95 -21.73
N ASN A 47 0.07 -0.54 -22.46
CA ASN A 47 1.44 -0.56 -21.93
C ASN A 47 1.67 0.50 -20.85
N VAL A 48 1.00 1.65 -20.94
CA VAL A 48 1.02 2.70 -19.90
C VAL A 48 0.30 2.19 -18.65
N GLU A 49 -0.86 1.55 -18.82
CA GLU A 49 -1.61 0.91 -17.72
C GLU A 49 -0.77 -0.12 -16.96
N VAL A 50 0.03 -0.91 -17.67
CA VAL A 50 0.94 -1.88 -17.03
C VAL A 50 2.00 -1.16 -16.18
N VAL A 51 2.58 -0.08 -16.68
CA VAL A 51 3.63 0.68 -15.98
C VAL A 51 3.06 1.45 -14.79
N ASP A 52 1.85 1.97 -14.90
CA ASP A 52 1.25 2.85 -13.88
C ASP A 52 0.42 2.09 -12.83
N HIS A 53 -0.05 0.88 -13.15
CA HIS A 53 -0.83 0.06 -12.22
C HIS A 53 -0.19 -1.27 -11.88
N VAL A 54 0.11 -2.10 -12.88
CA VAL A 54 0.49 -3.50 -12.65
C VAL A 54 1.86 -3.58 -11.96
N VAL A 55 2.88 -2.93 -12.52
CA VAL A 55 4.25 -2.95 -11.98
C VAL A 55 4.30 -2.40 -10.56
N PRO A 56 3.81 -1.18 -10.25
CA PRO A 56 3.83 -0.67 -8.90
C PRO A 56 2.93 -1.49 -7.96
N GLY A 57 1.74 -1.90 -8.40
CA GLY A 57 0.82 -2.70 -7.59
C GLY A 57 1.41 -4.04 -7.13
N VAL A 58 2.06 -4.77 -8.05
CA VAL A 58 2.78 -6.01 -7.72
C VAL A 58 3.95 -5.74 -6.76
N ALA A 59 4.74 -4.70 -7.01
CA ALA A 59 5.85 -4.33 -6.15
C ALA A 59 5.39 -4.00 -4.71
N ILE A 60 4.32 -3.21 -4.56
CA ILE A 60 3.70 -2.87 -3.27
C ILE A 60 3.18 -4.13 -2.58
N ALA A 61 2.43 -4.97 -3.29
CA ALA A 61 1.85 -6.19 -2.74
C ALA A 61 2.93 -7.13 -2.18
N LEU A 62 4.00 -7.35 -2.94
CA LEU A 62 5.11 -8.22 -2.53
C LEU A 62 5.92 -7.62 -1.39
N ALA A 63 6.25 -6.33 -1.43
CA ALA A 63 7.01 -5.66 -0.37
C ALA A 63 6.25 -5.66 0.96
N ALA A 64 4.95 -5.35 0.92
CA ALA A 64 4.09 -5.35 2.10
C ALA A 64 3.86 -6.77 2.64
N ALA A 65 3.68 -7.78 1.77
CA ALA A 65 3.59 -9.17 2.19
C ALA A 65 4.89 -9.66 2.85
N ALA A 66 6.05 -9.29 2.30
CA ALA A 66 7.35 -9.58 2.90
C ALA A 66 7.50 -8.93 4.29
N ALA A 67 7.10 -7.67 4.43
CA ALA A 67 7.11 -6.97 5.72
C ALA A 67 6.17 -7.64 6.74
N ALA A 68 4.98 -8.10 6.31
CA ALA A 68 4.06 -8.85 7.15
C ALA A 68 4.66 -10.20 7.61
N LEU A 69 5.34 -10.93 6.72
CA LEU A 69 6.00 -12.19 7.05
C LEU A 69 7.15 -11.99 8.05
N LEU A 70 7.95 -10.94 7.90
CA LEU A 70 9.01 -10.59 8.84
C LEU A 70 8.42 -10.29 10.22
N ALA A 71 7.36 -9.47 10.29
CA ALA A 71 6.67 -9.16 11.54
C ALA A 71 6.12 -10.40 12.25
N ARG A 72 5.65 -11.42 11.51
CA ARG A 72 5.14 -12.68 12.07
C ARG A 72 6.22 -13.59 12.63
N ARG A 73 7.46 -13.51 12.14
CA ARG A 73 8.56 -14.39 12.58
C ARG A 73 9.19 -13.97 13.90
N GLY A 74 8.70 -12.90 14.53
CA GLY A 74 9.32 -12.36 15.75
C GLY A 74 10.74 -11.84 15.50
N VAL A 75 11.13 -11.70 14.22
CA VAL A 75 12.35 -11.00 13.83
C VAL A 75 12.07 -9.53 14.11
N GLU A 76 12.63 -9.11 15.23
CA GLU A 76 12.46 -7.86 15.97
C GLU A 76 11.87 -6.64 15.24
N GLU A 77 10.96 -6.01 15.99
CA GLU A 77 10.29 -4.74 15.80
C GLU A 77 9.67 -4.46 14.41
N GLU A 78 8.41 -4.05 14.45
CA GLU A 78 7.73 -3.31 13.36
C GLU A 78 8.60 -2.17 12.76
N ARG A 79 9.65 -1.77 13.49
CA ARG A 79 10.64 -0.72 13.20
C ARG A 79 12.00 -1.22 12.73
N SER A 80 12.22 -2.51 12.45
CA SER A 80 13.48 -2.94 11.82
C SER A 80 13.73 -2.14 10.52
N LEU A 81 15.00 -1.83 10.24
CA LEU A 81 15.38 -1.09 9.03
C LEU A 81 14.82 -1.74 7.76
N MET A 82 14.75 -3.08 7.72
CA MET A 82 14.15 -3.82 6.62
C MET A 82 12.63 -3.57 6.50
N SER A 83 11.89 -3.64 7.61
CA SER A 83 10.45 -3.33 7.62
C SER A 83 10.17 -1.90 7.16
N GLN A 84 10.97 -0.94 7.62
CA GLN A 84 10.88 0.45 7.19
C GLN A 84 11.23 0.62 5.71
N ALA A 85 12.28 -0.05 5.22
CA ALA A 85 12.66 -0.01 3.80
C ALA A 85 11.55 -0.59 2.90
N LEU A 86 10.95 -1.71 3.29
CA LEU A 86 9.83 -2.31 2.55
C LEU A 86 8.59 -1.40 2.56
N THR A 87 8.30 -0.76 3.70
CA THR A 87 7.21 0.22 3.80
C THR A 87 7.50 1.47 2.97
N GLY A 88 8.74 1.95 2.96
CA GLY A 88 9.21 3.03 2.10
C GLY A 88 9.07 2.68 0.62
N TRP A 89 9.33 1.42 0.24
CA TRP A 89 9.07 0.96 -1.13
C TRP A 89 7.60 1.05 -1.51
N CYS A 90 6.71 0.69 -0.58
CA CYS A 90 5.28 0.83 -0.82
C CYS A 90 4.87 2.30 -0.98
N PHE A 91 5.47 3.21 -0.20
CA PHE A 91 5.26 4.64 -0.35
C PHE A 91 5.68 5.14 -1.74
N LEU A 92 6.87 4.76 -2.23
CA LEU A 92 7.35 5.16 -3.55
C LEU A 92 6.44 4.64 -4.67
N GLY A 93 5.95 3.40 -4.54
CA GLY A 93 4.96 2.85 -5.47
C GLY A 93 3.66 3.67 -5.48
N GLY A 94 3.08 3.96 -4.31
CA GLY A 94 1.87 4.79 -4.22
C GLY A 94 2.09 6.21 -4.74
N LEU A 95 3.26 6.80 -4.48
CA LEU A 95 3.63 8.13 -4.98
C LEU A 95 3.80 8.15 -6.50
N TRP A 96 4.41 7.10 -7.08
CA TRP A 96 4.50 6.94 -8.53
C TRP A 96 3.12 6.94 -9.18
N GLN A 97 2.19 6.13 -8.65
CA GLN A 97 0.81 6.09 -9.15
C GLN A 97 0.14 7.47 -9.02
N ALA A 98 0.28 8.14 -7.87
CA ALA A 98 -0.30 9.47 -7.68
C ALA A 98 0.27 10.51 -8.67
N ALA A 99 1.57 10.48 -8.94
CA ALA A 99 2.23 11.42 -9.83
C ALA A 99 1.86 11.21 -11.30
N THR A 100 1.84 9.95 -11.76
CA THR A 100 1.45 9.58 -13.14
C THR A 100 -0.01 9.90 -13.44
N HIS A 101 -0.87 9.90 -12.41
CA HIS A 101 -2.28 10.22 -12.53
C HIS A 101 -2.62 11.71 -12.37
N PHE A 102 -1.66 12.55 -11.98
CA PHE A 102 -1.91 13.97 -11.80
C PHE A 102 -2.45 14.67 -13.06
N PRO A 103 -1.91 14.41 -14.28
CA PRO A 103 -2.49 14.96 -15.52
C PRO A 103 -3.97 14.59 -15.71
N LEU A 104 -4.35 13.34 -15.45
CA LEU A 104 -5.73 12.87 -15.56
C LEU A 104 -6.68 13.61 -14.58
N VAL A 105 -6.21 13.96 -13.39
CA VAL A 105 -6.97 14.79 -12.43
C VAL A 105 -7.22 16.18 -13.00
N LEU A 106 -6.23 16.78 -13.67
CA LEU A 106 -6.38 18.08 -14.33
C LEU A 106 -7.40 18.01 -15.48
N GLU A 107 -7.35 16.96 -16.30
CA GLU A 107 -8.31 16.72 -17.37
C GLU A 107 -9.75 16.58 -16.83
N GLY A 108 -9.93 15.87 -15.73
CA GLY A 108 -11.21 15.79 -15.02
C GLY A 108 -11.72 17.15 -14.56
N GLY A 109 -10.84 18.00 -14.03
CA GLY A 109 -11.17 19.38 -13.63
C GLY A 109 -11.52 20.29 -14.80
N GLN A 110 -11.03 19.98 -16.01
CA GLN A 110 -11.31 20.70 -17.25
C GLN A 110 -12.47 20.08 -18.05
N ALA A 111 -13.19 19.10 -17.50
CA ALA A 111 -14.26 18.36 -18.16
C ALA A 111 -13.85 17.63 -19.45
N GLN A 112 -12.56 17.29 -19.58
CA GLN A 112 -12.03 16.52 -20.72
C GLN A 112 -12.10 15.00 -20.48
N ALA A 113 -12.20 14.59 -19.21
CA ALA A 113 -12.40 13.20 -18.80
C ALA A 113 -13.58 13.07 -17.82
N PRO A 114 -14.37 11.98 -17.87
CA PRO A 114 -15.45 11.77 -16.92
C PRO A 114 -14.92 11.67 -15.48
N TRP A 115 -15.41 12.53 -14.58
CA TRP A 115 -14.91 12.58 -13.20
C TRP A 115 -15.02 11.25 -12.45
N ALA A 116 -16.07 10.47 -12.71
CA ALA A 116 -16.23 9.15 -12.11
C ALA A 116 -15.09 8.18 -12.51
N ALA A 117 -14.66 8.22 -13.77
CA ALA A 117 -13.53 7.44 -14.25
C ALA A 117 -12.21 7.94 -13.62
N VAL A 118 -11.99 9.26 -13.61
CA VAL A 118 -10.83 9.90 -12.96
C VAL A 118 -10.72 9.52 -11.49
N ALA A 119 -11.82 9.60 -10.73
CA ALA A 119 -11.83 9.27 -9.31
C ALA A 119 -11.50 7.79 -9.08
N LEU A 120 -12.11 6.87 -9.84
CA LEU A 120 -11.82 5.44 -9.73
C LEU A 120 -10.34 5.14 -10.03
N HIS A 121 -9.79 5.77 -11.05
CA HIS A 121 -8.44 5.49 -11.55
C HIS A 121 -7.35 6.08 -10.65
N SER A 122 -7.55 7.30 -10.14
CA SER A 122 -6.51 8.05 -9.41
C SER A 122 -6.50 7.84 -7.89
N THR A 123 -7.44 7.11 -7.32
CA THR A 123 -7.59 7.03 -5.84
C THR A 123 -6.56 6.12 -5.15
N ALA A 124 -6.13 5.04 -5.80
CA ALA A 124 -5.32 4.02 -5.12
C ALA A 124 -3.94 4.52 -4.70
N GLY A 125 -3.24 5.25 -5.58
CA GLY A 125 -1.89 5.78 -5.34
C GLY A 125 -1.80 6.65 -4.07
N PRO A 126 -2.60 7.74 -3.95
CA PRO A 126 -2.63 8.60 -2.77
C PRO A 126 -2.95 7.85 -1.48
N LEU A 127 -3.89 6.90 -1.50
CA LEU A 127 -4.23 6.10 -0.32
C LEU A 127 -3.06 5.22 0.13
N ILE A 128 -2.39 4.56 -0.81
CA ILE A 128 -1.21 3.73 -0.52
C ILE A 128 -0.08 4.58 0.03
N ALA A 129 0.24 5.70 -0.62
CA ALA A 129 1.30 6.61 -0.18
C ALA A 129 1.01 7.14 1.24
N ALA A 130 -0.19 7.65 1.49
CA ALA A 130 -0.57 8.16 2.80
C ALA A 130 -0.54 7.07 3.88
N PHE A 131 -1.03 5.86 3.57
CA PHE A 131 -1.05 4.76 4.52
C PHE A 131 0.36 4.24 4.84
N ALA A 132 1.22 4.08 3.84
CA ALA A 132 2.61 3.71 4.03
C ALA A 132 3.38 4.76 4.85
N LEU A 133 3.14 6.05 4.57
CA LEU A 133 3.73 7.16 5.33
C LEU A 133 3.29 7.14 6.80
N TRP A 134 1.99 6.91 7.04
CA TRP A 134 1.45 6.75 8.38
C TRP A 134 2.09 5.57 9.12
N LEU A 135 2.29 4.42 8.45
CA LEU A 135 2.95 3.26 9.07
C LEU A 135 4.41 3.56 9.47
N THR A 136 5.11 4.37 8.69
CA THR A 136 6.49 4.80 8.98
C THR A 136 6.55 5.72 10.21
N PHE A 137 5.61 6.67 10.33
CA PHE A 137 5.67 7.68 11.38
C PHE A 137 4.78 7.42 12.60
N ARG A 138 3.90 6.41 12.57
CA ARG A 138 3.02 6.15 13.71
C ARG A 138 3.83 5.89 14.98
N PRO A 139 3.37 6.41 16.14
CA PRO A 139 3.96 6.07 17.42
C PRO A 139 3.98 4.55 17.57
N ALA A 140 5.11 3.98 18.04
CA ALA A 140 5.08 2.62 18.55
C ALA A 140 4.03 2.61 19.65
N GLY A 141 2.95 1.85 19.48
CA GLY A 141 1.89 1.78 20.48
C GLY A 141 2.51 1.52 21.84
N ARG A 142 2.24 2.38 22.82
CA ARG A 142 2.78 2.22 24.17
C ARG A 142 2.44 0.82 24.63
N ALA A 143 3.45 -0.01 24.85
CA ALA A 143 3.30 -1.29 25.51
C ALA A 143 2.98 -1.13 27.03
N ALA A 144 2.48 0.04 27.46
CA ALA A 144 2.52 0.49 28.85
C ALA A 144 1.15 0.79 29.49
N ASP A 145 0.02 0.68 28.76
CA ASP A 145 -1.29 1.08 29.30
C ASP A 145 -2.16 -0.11 29.80
N TYR A 146 -1.60 -1.32 29.90
CA TYR A 146 -2.31 -2.52 30.39
C TYR A 146 -1.46 -3.41 31.32
N ALA A 147 -0.62 -2.81 32.17
CA ALA A 147 0.02 -3.51 33.28
C ALA A 147 -0.56 -3.02 34.61
#